data_AF-A7T9V8-F1
#
_entry.id   AF-A7T9V8-F1
#
_cell.length_a   1.000
_cell.length_b   1.000
_cell.length_c   1.000
_cell.angle_alpha   90.00
_cell.angle_beta   90.00
_cell.angle_gamma   90.00
#
_symmetry.space_group_name_H-M   'P 1'
#
loop_
_entity.id
_entity.type
_entity.pdbx_description
1 polymer ?
#
loop_
_entity_poly.entity_id
_entity_poly.type
_entity_poly.pdbx_seq_one_letter_code
_entity_poly.pdbx_strand_id
1 'polypeptide(L)' 'MSHHCKQEFKGSDRKHHCRSCGQGFCDECSKQRRTVPSRGWDHPVRVCDKCVTKKGEL' A
#
# COMPACT_ATOMS: atom_id res chain seq x y z
N MET A 1 -10.26 2.66 9.21
CA MET A 1 -10.58 3.23 7.89
C MET A 1 -9.37 3.16 6.96
N SER A 2 -9.60 2.91 5.67
CA SER A 2 -8.59 2.99 4.60
C SER A 2 -8.15 4.45 4.41
N HIS A 3 -6.84 4.69 4.31
CA HIS A 3 -6.27 6.02 4.14
C HIS A 3 -6.58 6.63 2.75
N HIS A 4 -6.96 5.81 1.77
CA HIS A 4 -7.32 6.27 0.43
C HIS A 4 -8.81 6.59 0.30
N CYS A 5 -9.66 5.57 0.40
CA CYS A 5 -11.10 5.68 0.15
C CYS A 5 -11.94 5.97 1.41
N LYS A 6 -11.31 6.12 2.59
CA LYS A 6 -11.99 6.32 3.89
C LYS A 6 -12.96 5.21 4.32
N GLN A 7 -13.10 4.13 3.54
CA GLN A 7 -13.90 2.95 3.89
C GLN A 7 -13.46 2.38 5.25
N GLU A 8 -14.43 2.07 6.10
CA GLU A 8 -14.18 1.33 7.33
C GLU A 8 -13.83 -0.13 7.03
N PHE A 9 -12.86 -0.68 7.76
CA PHE A 9 -12.55 -2.10 7.65
C PHE A 9 -13.71 -2.85 8.32
N LYS A 10 -14.51 -3.58 7.55
CA LYS A 10 -15.54 -4.45 8.13
C LYS A 10 -14.85 -5.62 8.85
N GLY A 11 -15.55 -6.32 9.74
CA GLY A 11 -14.93 -7.35 10.59
C GLY A 11 -14.17 -8.47 9.85
N SER A 12 -14.45 -8.71 8.57
CA SER A 12 -13.68 -9.64 7.71
C SER A 12 -12.65 -8.97 6.78
N ASP A 13 -12.66 -7.64 6.65
CA ASP A 13 -11.68 -6.91 5.84
C ASP A 13 -10.35 -6.84 6.57
N ARG A 14 -9.32 -7.48 6.01
CA ARG A 14 -7.96 -7.35 6.53
C ARG A 14 -7.41 -5.96 6.18
N LYS A 15 -6.98 -5.22 7.20
CA LYS A 15 -6.21 -3.98 7.00
C LYS A 15 -4.86 -4.31 6.37
N HIS A 16 -4.56 -3.70 5.23
CA HIS A 16 -3.27 -3.86 4.55
C HIS A 16 -2.41 -2.61 4.71
N HIS A 17 -1.11 -2.77 4.94
CA HIS A 17 -0.18 -1.64 5.02
C HIS A 17 0.57 -1.45 3.70
N CYS A 18 0.70 -0.19 3.25
CA CYS A 18 1.59 0.15 2.15
C CYS A 18 3.04 0.15 2.64
N ARG A 19 3.93 -0.61 1.99
CA ARG A 19 5.34 -0.70 2.41
C ARG A 19 6.18 0.54 2.05
N SER A 20 5.65 1.43 1.21
CA SER A 20 6.30 2.71 0.87
C SER A 20 5.93 3.85 1.84
N CYS A 21 4.63 4.03 2.17
CA CYS A 21 4.18 5.13 3.05
C CYS A 21 3.74 4.71 4.46
N GLY A 22 3.65 3.41 4.77
CA GLY A 22 3.26 2.87 6.08
C GLY A 22 1.77 2.98 6.42
N GLN A 23 0.96 3.68 5.63
CA GLN A 23 -0.46 3.86 5.89
C GLN A 23 -1.28 2.58 5.67
N GLY A 24 -2.46 2.51 6.31
CA GLY A 24 -3.41 1.39 6.19
C GLY A 24 -4.42 1.59 5.05
N PHE A 25 -4.66 0.55 4.26
CA PHE A 25 -5.52 0.53 3.08
C PHE A 25 -6.37 -0.75 3.05
N CYS A 26 -7.48 -0.70 2.34
CA CYS A 26 -8.23 -1.90 1.97
C CYS A 26 -7.51 -2.65 0.84
N ASP A 27 -7.97 -3.86 0.53
CA ASP A 27 -7.36 -4.65 -0.55
C ASP A 27 -7.44 -3.91 -1.88
N GLU A 28 -8.61 -3.36 -2.22
CA GLU A 28 -8.86 -2.55 -3.42
C GLU A 28 -7.87 -1.40 -3.63
N CYS A 29 -7.62 -0.59 -2.60
CA CYS A 29 -6.71 0.56 -2.70
C CYS A 29 -5.22 0.19 -2.59
N SER A 30 -4.90 -1.10 -2.47
CA SER A 30 -3.54 -1.61 -2.33
C SER A 30 -3.31 -2.92 -3.09
N LYS A 31 -4.02 -3.14 -4.21
CA LYS A 31 -3.89 -4.38 -5.01
C LYS A 31 -2.50 -4.53 -5.62
N GLN A 32 -1.81 -3.42 -5.87
CA GLN A 32 -0.57 -3.40 -6.62
C GLN A 32 0.64 -3.73 -5.75
N ARG A 33 1.68 -4.25 -6.40
CA ARG A 33 2.98 -4.56 -5.78
C ARG A 33 4.11 -3.88 -6.56
N ARG A 34 5.12 -3.39 -5.85
CA ARG A 34 6.37 -2.87 -6.43
C ARG A 34 7.52 -3.06 -5.47
N THR A 35 8.75 -3.01 -5.98
CA THR A 35 9.95 -2.89 -5.15
C THR A 35 9.98 -1.51 -4.49
N VAL A 36 10.53 -1.47 -3.28
CA VAL A 36 10.73 -0.23 -2.51
C VAL A 36 12.15 -0.27 -1.93
N PRO A 37 13.19 -0.13 -2.78
CA PRO A 37 14.58 -0.28 -2.33
C PRO A 37 14.96 0.79 -1.30
N SER A 38 14.40 2.00 -1.40
CA SER A 38 14.53 3.07 -0.40
C SER A 38 14.12 2.67 1.03
N ARG A 39 13.33 1.60 1.18
CA ARG A 39 12.88 1.04 2.46
C ARG A 39 13.47 -0.37 2.72
N GLY A 40 14.43 -0.81 1.93
CA GLY A 40 15.06 -2.13 2.03
C GLY A 40 14.22 -3.28 1.46
N TRP A 41 13.26 -3.00 0.57
CA TRP A 41 12.47 -4.02 -0.11
C TRP A 41 12.98 -4.24 -1.53
N ASP A 42 13.92 -5.17 -1.68
CA ASP A 42 14.47 -5.61 -2.97
C ASP A 42 13.51 -6.46 -3.80
N HIS A 43 12.41 -6.92 -3.21
CA HIS A 43 11.36 -7.69 -3.89
C HIS A 43 10.03 -6.94 -3.96
N PRO A 44 9.12 -7.27 -4.91
CA PRO A 44 7.83 -6.63 -5.01
C PRO A 44 6.97 -6.82 -3.76
N VAL A 45 6.66 -5.72 -3.09
CA VAL A 45 5.81 -5.66 -1.90
C VAL A 45 4.55 -4.83 -2.16
N ARG A 46 3.51 -5.09 -1.37
CA ARG A 46 2.22 -4.40 -1.50
C ARG A 46 2.37 -2.90 -1.23
N VAL A 47 1.86 -2.10 -2.15
CA VAL A 47 1.82 -0.64 -2.04
C VAL A 47 0.42 -0.13 -2.35
N CYS A 48 0.09 1.07 -1.88
CA CYS A 48 -1.15 1.73 -2.28
C CYS A 48 -1.05 2.30 -3.70
N ASP A 49 -2.20 2.59 -4.31
CA ASP A 49 -2.27 3.12 -5.69
C ASP A 49 -1.58 4.48 -5.87
N LYS A 50 -1.44 5.27 -4.79
CA LYS A 50 -0.62 6.50 -4.83
C LYS A 50 0.87 6.20 -4.84
N CYS A 51 1.32 5.21 -4.08
CA CYS A 51 2.74 4.87 -4.00
C CYS A 51 3.22 4.07 -5.22
N VAL A 52 2.33 3.32 -5.87
CA VAL A 52 2.71 2.59 -7.08
C VAL A 52 2.99 3.52 -8.26
N THR A 53 2.23 4.61 -8.39
CA THR A 53 2.34 5.60 -9.48
C THR A 53 3.49 6.60 -9.28
N LYS A 54 3.99 6.76 -8.04
CA LYS A 54 5.19 7.55 -7.76
C LYS A 54 6.43 6.92 -8.40
N LYS A 55 6.76 7.34 -9.62
CA LYS A 55 8.08 7.14 -10.23
C LYS A 55 9.06 8.04 -9.46
N GLY A 56 10.00 7.50 -8.68
CA GLY A 56 11.05 8.34 -8.09
C GLY A 56 11.55 8.03 -6.68
N GLU A 57 11.20 6.90 -6.07
CA GLU A 57 11.99 6.37 -4.95
C GLU A 57 12.61 5.05 -5.43
N LEU A 58 13.66 5.21 -6.24
CA LEU A 58 14.67 4.18 -6.49
C LEU A 58 15.57 4.11 -5.25
#